data_AF-A0A932SVT9-F1
#
_entry.id   AF-A0A932SVT9-F1
#
_cell.length_a   1.000
_cell.length_b   1.000
_cell.length_c   1.000
_cell.angle_alpha   90.00
_cell.angle_beta   90.00
_cell.angle_gamma   90.00
#
_symmetry.space_group_name_H-M   'P 1'
#
loop_
_entity.id
_entity.type
_entity.pdbx_description
1 polymer ?
#
loop_
_entity_poly.entity_id
_entity_poly.type
_entity_poly.pdbx_seq_one_letter_code
_entity_poly.pdbx_strand_id
1 'polypeptide(L)'
;MNRFFIDVDAWVVSLALGVVMMAAWAASAWRGRSTNPEKSDEPGNKFNDAILALLGLLLAFTFSMSLSRHEQRRQMMVTDSNAIGDFATSVNILDEPVRGKLRGVLRRYVEHRLTEVAAIKDETDLQRKLDEIREMHQQMEVLVKEAVDGGTPAVVPLVNTLNELTSAHAARLNAGRDRLPPSIILLLILSAVICMMLMGWQQGVSHEHHLGAALGFSVLVCMVLCVTLDLNQPQRGWITISQEPLEQLLKGMKE
;
A
#
# COMPACT_ATOMS: atom_id res chain seq x y z
N MET A 1 -7.60 15.09 9.21
CA MET A 1 -8.08 13.69 9.08
C MET A 1 -7.19 12.84 8.17
N ASN A 2 -6.68 13.35 7.02
CA ASN A 2 -5.90 12.55 6.06
C ASN A 2 -4.59 11.93 6.60
N ARG A 3 -3.84 12.59 7.49
CA ARG A 3 -2.56 12.06 7.99
C ARG A 3 -2.69 10.99 9.08
N PHE A 4 -3.77 11.02 9.87
CA PHE A 4 -3.90 10.15 11.05
C PHE A 4 -3.93 8.66 10.70
N PHE A 5 -4.60 8.27 9.60
CA PHE A 5 -4.61 6.88 9.14
C PHE A 5 -3.36 6.47 8.36
N ILE A 6 -2.48 7.41 8.02
CA ILE A 6 -1.25 7.18 7.24
C ILE A 6 -0.06 6.92 8.18
N ASP A 7 -0.03 7.59 9.33
CA ASP A 7 1.10 7.56 10.26
C ASP A 7 0.95 6.52 11.38
N VAL A 8 -0.22 5.89 11.51
CA VAL A 8 -0.51 4.89 12.56
C VAL A 8 -0.42 3.48 11.96
N ASP A 9 0.29 2.60 12.65
CA ASP A 9 0.45 1.22 12.23
C ASP A 9 -0.90 0.50 12.16
N ALA A 10 -1.08 -0.34 11.13
CA ALA A 10 -2.32 -1.06 10.88
C ALA A 10 -2.81 -1.88 12.10
N TRP A 11 -1.88 -2.49 12.84
CA TRP A 11 -2.19 -3.28 14.03
C TRP A 11 -2.77 -2.44 15.17
N VAL A 12 -2.30 -1.20 15.35
CA VAL A 12 -2.82 -0.27 16.38
C VAL A 12 -4.26 0.13 16.04
N VAL A 13 -4.53 0.45 14.77
CA VAL A 13 -5.88 0.82 14.31
C VAL A 13 -6.84 -0.34 14.51
N SER A 14 -6.44 -1.56 14.14
CA SER A 14 -7.26 -2.76 14.31
C SER A 14 -7.50 -3.12 15.78
N LEU A 15 -6.49 -2.99 16.64
CA LEU A 15 -6.63 -3.25 18.08
C LEU A 15 -7.56 -2.23 18.74
N ALA A 16 -7.41 -0.95 18.40
CA ALA A 16 -8.30 0.11 18.86
C ALA A 16 -9.75 -0.14 18.39
N LEU A 17 -9.94 -0.55 17.14
CA LEU A 17 -11.26 -0.93 16.63
C LEU A 17 -11.85 -2.09 17.41
N GLY A 18 -11.08 -3.14 17.70
CA GLY A 18 -11.54 -4.28 18.49
C GLY A 18 -12.03 -3.88 19.88
N VAL A 19 -11.30 -2.98 20.57
CA VAL A 19 -11.73 -2.43 21.86
C VAL A 19 -13.04 -1.64 21.72
N VAL A 20 -13.15 -0.78 20.70
CA VAL A 20 -14.38 0.00 20.44
C VAL A 20 -15.56 -0.91 20.11
N MET A 21 -15.35 -1.95 19.29
CA MET A 21 -16.34 -2.96 18.95
C MET A 21 -16.86 -3.68 20.19
N MET A 22 -15.97 -4.15 21.07
CA MET A 22 -16.34 -4.84 22.31
C MET A 22 -17.07 -3.92 23.28
N ALA A 23 -16.63 -2.67 23.42
CA ALA A 23 -17.31 -1.67 24.25
C ALA A 23 -18.72 -1.35 23.71
N ALA A 24 -18.84 -1.19 22.39
CA ALA A 24 -20.11 -0.93 21.71
C ALA A 24 -21.10 -2.10 21.89
N TRP A 25 -20.62 -3.34 21.75
CA TRP A 25 -21.40 -4.55 22.02
C TRP A 25 -21.84 -4.64 23.47
N ALA A 26 -20.96 -4.38 24.44
CA ALA A 26 -21.30 -4.45 25.86
C ALA A 26 -22.35 -3.39 26.25
N ALA A 27 -22.19 -2.16 25.74
CA ALA A 27 -23.12 -1.06 25.98
C ALA A 27 -24.51 -1.34 25.37
N SER A 28 -24.56 -1.88 24.15
CA SER A 28 -25.83 -2.20 23.50
C SER A 28 -26.51 -3.42 24.12
N ALA A 29 -25.75 -4.43 24.54
CA ALA A 29 -26.27 -5.59 25.27
C ALA A 29 -26.85 -5.21 26.62
N TRP A 30 -26.17 -4.34 27.38
CA TRP A 30 -26.69 -3.83 28.65
C TRP A 30 -28.00 -3.05 28.46
N ARG A 31 -28.07 -2.21 27.42
CA ARG A 31 -29.29 -1.46 27.09
C ARG A 31 -30.44 -2.36 26.66
N GLY A 32 -30.15 -3.42 25.89
CA GLY A 32 -31.14 -4.41 25.44
C GLY A 32 -31.75 -5.26 26.56
N ARG A 33 -31.03 -5.48 27.66
CA ARG A 33 -31.58 -6.18 28.85
C ARG A 33 -32.70 -5.41 29.55
N SER A 34 -32.72 -4.09 29.41
CA SER A 34 -33.74 -3.24 30.06
C SER A 34 -35.04 -3.14 29.27
N THR A 35 -35.10 -3.74 28.08
CA THR A 35 -36.32 -3.78 27.24
C THR A 35 -37.10 -5.08 27.48
N ASN A 36 -38.41 -4.95 27.72
CA ASN A 36 -39.29 -6.08 28.05
C ASN A 36 -39.40 -7.06 26.86
N PRO A 37 -39.21 -8.38 27.04
CA PRO A 37 -39.14 -9.37 25.95
C PRO A 37 -40.47 -9.68 25.25
N GLU A 38 -41.56 -8.97 25.55
CA GLU A 38 -42.93 -9.38 25.21
C GLU A 38 -43.35 -9.19 23.73
N LYS A 39 -42.46 -8.77 22.81
CA LYS A 39 -42.77 -8.61 21.37
C LYS A 39 -41.54 -8.80 20.45
N SER A 40 -40.95 -9.98 20.37
CA SER A 40 -39.86 -10.21 19.42
C SER A 40 -39.92 -11.57 18.71
N ASP A 41 -41.09 -11.98 18.26
CA ASP A 41 -41.18 -13.03 17.24
C ASP A 41 -40.87 -12.44 15.86
N GLU A 42 -39.64 -12.73 15.39
CA GLU A 42 -39.23 -13.10 14.02
C GLU A 42 -38.70 -12.09 12.95
N PRO A 43 -39.13 -10.82 12.76
CA PRO A 43 -38.60 -9.98 11.68
C PRO A 43 -37.21 -9.36 11.93
N GLY A 44 -36.82 -9.14 13.20
CA GLY A 44 -35.60 -8.41 13.55
C GLY A 44 -34.30 -9.14 13.17
N ASN A 45 -34.33 -10.47 13.12
CA ASN A 45 -33.14 -11.28 12.88
C ASN A 45 -32.64 -11.17 11.43
N LYS A 46 -33.57 -11.17 10.45
CA LYS A 46 -33.24 -11.09 9.01
C LYS A 46 -32.57 -9.76 8.63
N PHE A 47 -32.93 -8.67 9.31
CA PHE A 47 -32.33 -7.36 9.07
C PHE A 47 -30.89 -7.31 9.59
N ASN A 48 -30.63 -7.88 10.76
CA ASN A 48 -29.28 -7.97 11.32
C ASN A 48 -28.37 -8.85 10.45
N ASP A 49 -28.87 -9.99 9.98
CA ASP A 49 -28.14 -10.87 9.06
C ASP A 49 -27.76 -10.15 7.76
N ALA A 50 -28.67 -9.35 7.20
CA ALA A 50 -28.41 -8.56 6.00
C ALA A 50 -27.31 -7.49 6.20
N ILE A 51 -27.28 -6.83 7.36
CA ILE A 51 -26.24 -5.84 7.71
C ILE A 51 -24.89 -6.52 7.95
N LEU A 52 -24.86 -7.67 8.62
CA LEU A 52 -23.64 -8.46 8.80
C LEU A 52 -23.09 -8.94 7.46
N ALA A 53 -23.96 -9.40 6.55
CA ALA A 53 -23.58 -9.76 5.19
C ALA A 53 -23.02 -8.55 4.42
N LEU A 54 -23.61 -7.37 4.56
CA LEU A 54 -23.12 -6.14 3.96
C LEU A 54 -21.72 -5.77 4.48
N LEU A 55 -21.45 -5.91 5.78
CA LEU A 55 -20.10 -5.72 6.34
C LEU A 55 -19.11 -6.70 5.72
N GLY A 56 -19.47 -7.98 5.62
CA GLY A 56 -18.65 -9.00 4.97
C GLY A 56 -18.31 -8.63 3.52
N LEU A 57 -19.28 -8.13 2.77
CA LEU A 57 -19.10 -7.67 1.39
C LEU A 57 -18.17 -6.45 1.31
N LEU A 58 -18.36 -5.46 2.19
CA LEU A 58 -17.50 -4.27 2.27
C LEU A 58 -16.05 -4.64 2.61
N LEU A 59 -15.85 -5.56 3.54
CA LEU A 59 -14.54 -6.09 3.89
C LEU A 59 -13.89 -6.79 2.68
N ALA A 60 -14.63 -7.66 1.99
CA ALA A 60 -14.14 -8.37 0.81
C ALA A 60 -13.71 -7.42 -0.31
N PHE A 61 -14.54 -6.43 -0.66
CA PHE A 61 -14.21 -5.45 -1.69
C PHE A 61 -13.04 -4.56 -1.28
N THR A 62 -12.95 -4.16 -0.01
CA THR A 62 -11.85 -3.30 0.44
C THR A 62 -10.53 -4.05 0.53
N PHE A 63 -10.56 -5.32 0.95
CA PHE A 63 -9.43 -6.22 0.87
C PHE A 63 -8.96 -6.38 -0.58
N SER A 64 -9.89 -6.64 -1.52
CA SER A 64 -9.59 -6.77 -2.95
C SER A 64 -8.96 -5.49 -3.54
N MET A 65 -9.50 -4.31 -3.20
CA MET A 65 -8.90 -3.03 -3.61
C MET A 65 -7.49 -2.84 -3.06
N SER A 66 -7.25 -3.22 -1.80
CA SER A 66 -5.92 -3.11 -1.17
C SER A 66 -4.92 -4.06 -1.83
N LEU A 67 -5.34 -5.29 -2.09
CA LEU A 67 -4.54 -6.28 -2.79
C LEU A 67 -4.20 -5.84 -4.23
N SER A 68 -5.18 -5.29 -4.96
CA SER A 68 -4.97 -4.76 -6.31
C SER A 68 -3.94 -3.62 -6.34
N ARG A 69 -4.00 -2.70 -5.37
CA ARG A 69 -3.00 -1.62 -5.22
C ARG A 69 -1.63 -2.15 -4.84
N HIS A 70 -1.56 -3.16 -3.97
CA HIS A 70 -0.30 -3.85 -3.66
C HIS A 70 0.30 -4.48 -4.92
N GLU A 71 -0.50 -5.20 -5.70
CA GLU A 71 -0.07 -5.83 -6.96
C GLU A 71 0.38 -4.81 -8.00
N GLN A 72 -0.36 -3.70 -8.15
CA GLN A 72 0.03 -2.61 -9.05
C GLN A 72 1.37 -2.01 -8.64
N ARG A 73 1.61 -1.77 -7.35
CA ARG A 73 2.92 -1.27 -6.88
C ARG A 73 4.04 -2.28 -7.12
N ARG A 74 3.79 -3.58 -6.92
CA ARG A 74 4.73 -4.66 -7.25
C ARG A 74 5.07 -4.65 -8.75
N GLN A 75 4.05 -4.54 -9.60
CA GLN A 75 4.23 -4.48 -11.05
C GLN A 75 5.04 -3.25 -11.48
N MET A 76 4.77 -2.07 -10.91
CA MET A 76 5.55 -0.86 -11.21
C MET A 76 7.01 -0.99 -10.79
N MET A 77 7.31 -1.69 -9.69
CA MET A 77 8.69 -1.98 -9.27
C MET A 77 9.42 -2.90 -10.26
N VAL A 78 8.75 -3.92 -10.80
CA VAL A 78 9.30 -4.77 -11.86
C VAL A 78 9.52 -3.98 -13.15
N THR A 79 8.51 -3.23 -13.61
CA THR A 79 8.62 -2.41 -14.83
C THR A 79 9.76 -1.38 -14.74
N ASP A 80 9.89 -0.72 -13.60
CA ASP A 80 10.98 0.22 -13.31
C ASP A 80 12.35 -0.47 -13.30
N SER A 81 12.47 -1.68 -12.76
CA SER A 81 13.72 -2.45 -12.81
C SER A 81 14.08 -2.86 -14.23
N ASN A 82 13.10 -3.28 -15.03
CA ASN A 82 13.32 -3.65 -16.44
C ASN A 82 13.79 -2.44 -17.27
N ALA A 83 13.15 -1.27 -17.11
CA ALA A 83 13.54 -0.07 -17.83
C ALA A 83 15.00 0.36 -17.52
N ILE A 84 15.45 0.17 -16.27
CA ILE A 84 16.86 0.37 -15.90
C ILE A 84 17.77 -0.63 -16.63
N GLY A 85 17.37 -1.90 -16.73
CA GLY A 85 18.12 -2.94 -17.43
C GLY A 85 18.23 -2.68 -18.94
N ASP A 86 17.14 -2.24 -19.57
CA ASP A 86 17.09 -1.88 -20.98
C ASP A 86 17.99 -0.67 -21.28
N PHE A 87 17.95 0.35 -20.41
CA PHE A 87 18.87 1.48 -20.49
C PHE A 87 20.33 1.05 -20.28
N ALA A 88 20.61 0.19 -19.30
CA ALA A 88 21.97 -0.35 -19.08
C ALA A 88 22.52 -1.08 -20.31
N THR A 89 21.66 -1.87 -20.98
CA THR A 89 22.02 -2.56 -22.23
C THR A 89 22.34 -1.55 -23.34
N SER A 90 21.52 -0.52 -23.48
CA SER A 90 21.76 0.57 -24.45
C SER A 90 23.01 1.38 -24.15
N VAL A 91 23.39 1.52 -22.88
CA VAL A 91 24.66 2.16 -22.47
C VAL A 91 25.87 1.29 -22.83
N ASN A 92 25.78 -0.03 -22.70
CA ASN A 92 26.91 -0.94 -22.92
C ASN A 92 27.42 -0.98 -24.36
N ILE A 93 26.56 -0.63 -25.34
CA ILE A 93 26.92 -0.58 -26.76
C ILE A 93 27.56 0.75 -27.19
N LEU A 94 27.69 1.71 -26.27
CA LEU A 94 28.33 3.00 -26.54
C LEU A 94 29.86 2.90 -26.53
N ASP A 95 30.50 3.83 -27.23
CA ASP A 95 31.93 4.00 -27.19
C ASP A 95 32.39 4.74 -25.92
N GLU A 96 33.67 4.56 -25.57
CA GLU A 96 34.30 5.37 -24.52
C GLU A 96 34.54 6.81 -25.00
N PRO A 97 34.48 7.81 -24.09
CA PRO A 97 34.35 7.70 -22.64
C PRO A 97 32.90 7.75 -22.11
N VAL A 98 31.90 7.91 -22.99
CA VAL A 98 30.51 8.15 -22.58
C VAL A 98 29.91 6.91 -21.92
N ARG A 99 30.23 5.72 -22.41
CA ARG A 99 29.85 4.44 -21.78
C ARG A 99 30.24 4.39 -20.30
N GLY A 100 31.52 4.64 -19.98
CA GLY A 100 32.01 4.60 -18.60
C GLY A 100 31.32 5.61 -17.69
N LYS A 101 31.12 6.85 -18.17
CA LYS A 101 30.41 7.91 -17.43
C LYS A 101 28.96 7.50 -17.14
N LEU A 102 28.21 7.02 -18.15
CA LEU A 102 26.82 6.62 -18.01
C LEU A 102 26.66 5.39 -17.09
N ARG A 103 27.50 4.37 -17.22
CA ARG A 103 27.51 3.22 -16.28
C ARG A 103 27.74 3.68 -14.84
N GLY A 104 28.64 4.64 -14.63
CA GLY A 104 28.92 5.22 -13.32
C GLY A 104 27.71 5.94 -12.70
N VAL A 105 27.01 6.77 -13.48
CA VAL A 105 25.79 7.46 -13.01
C VAL A 105 24.66 6.45 -12.75
N LEU A 106 24.42 5.53 -13.68
CA LEU A 106 23.34 4.53 -13.57
C LEU A 106 23.55 3.61 -12.37
N ARG A 107 24.79 3.21 -12.09
CA ARG A 107 25.11 2.40 -10.90
C ARG A 107 24.82 3.15 -9.60
N ARG A 108 25.27 4.41 -9.49
CA ARG A 108 24.95 5.26 -8.32
C ARG A 108 23.44 5.43 -8.15
N TYR A 109 22.71 5.58 -9.26
CA TYR A 109 21.25 5.64 -9.27
C TYR A 109 20.61 4.37 -8.68
N VAL A 110 21.06 3.18 -9.09
CA VAL A 110 20.52 1.91 -8.55
C VAL A 110 20.91 1.71 -7.07
N GLU A 111 22.17 2.00 -6.71
CA GLU A 111 22.66 1.90 -5.32
C GLU A 111 21.89 2.84 -4.37
N HIS A 112 21.64 4.07 -4.82
CA HIS A 112 20.84 5.05 -4.09
C HIS A 112 19.43 4.52 -3.85
N ARG A 113 18.76 4.02 -4.88
CA ARG A 113 17.39 3.49 -4.77
C ARG A 113 17.23 2.27 -3.88
N LEU A 114 18.24 1.40 -3.80
CA LEU A 114 18.24 0.27 -2.87
C LEU A 114 18.41 0.70 -1.41
N THR A 115 19.20 1.75 -1.18
CA THR A 115 19.51 2.24 0.17
C THR A 115 18.35 3.04 0.79
N GLU A 116 17.44 3.56 -0.04
CA GLU A 116 16.45 4.54 0.40
C GLU A 116 15.07 4.02 0.82
N VAL A 117 14.69 2.80 0.40
CA VAL A 117 13.36 2.25 0.70
C VAL A 117 13.14 2.03 2.20
N ALA A 118 14.22 1.92 2.99
CA ALA A 118 14.16 1.63 4.42
C ALA A 118 14.18 2.88 5.35
N ALA A 119 14.39 4.09 4.84
CA ALA A 119 14.88 5.19 5.69
C ALA A 119 14.22 6.56 5.45
N ILE A 120 13.00 6.66 4.93
CA ILE A 120 12.30 7.94 4.82
C ILE A 120 11.75 8.34 6.19
N LYS A 121 12.35 9.35 6.82
CA LYS A 121 12.01 9.78 8.18
C LYS A 121 10.93 10.86 8.22
N ASP A 122 11.00 11.81 7.29
CA ASP A 122 10.09 12.94 7.17
C ASP A 122 9.96 13.42 5.72
N GLU A 123 9.08 14.40 5.49
CA GLU A 123 8.83 14.98 4.16
C GLU A 123 10.06 15.70 3.60
N THR A 124 10.89 16.30 4.46
CA THR A 124 12.12 16.99 4.04
C THR A 124 13.19 16.02 3.55
N ASP A 125 13.34 14.87 4.21
CA ASP A 125 14.18 13.77 3.79
C ASP A 125 13.65 13.19 2.47
N LEU A 126 12.34 12.99 2.34
CA LEU A 126 11.75 12.56 1.08
C LEU A 126 12.05 13.51 -0.08
N GLN A 127 11.91 14.83 0.13
CA GLN A 127 12.20 15.83 -0.91
C GLN A 127 13.67 15.81 -1.32
N ARG A 128 14.59 15.78 -0.35
CA ARG A 128 16.03 15.70 -0.60
C ARG A 128 16.38 14.51 -1.48
N LYS A 129 15.83 13.34 -1.17
CA LYS A 129 16.05 12.10 -1.92
C LYS A 129 15.53 12.17 -3.35
N LEU A 130 14.35 12.76 -3.53
CA LEU A 130 13.78 13.01 -4.87
C LEU A 130 14.63 14.00 -5.67
N ASP A 131 15.23 14.99 -5.03
CA ASP A 131 16.13 15.94 -5.68
C ASP A 131 17.44 15.26 -6.10
N GLU A 132 18.03 14.40 -5.27
CA GLU A 132 19.22 13.60 -5.62
C GLU A 132 18.96 12.68 -6.84
N ILE A 133 17.77 12.06 -6.92
CA ILE A 133 17.35 11.29 -8.10
C ILE A 133 17.21 12.18 -9.34
N ARG A 134 16.63 13.37 -9.18
CA ARG A 134 16.50 14.34 -10.29
C ARG A 134 17.85 14.78 -10.83
N GLU A 135 18.83 15.02 -9.96
CA GLU A 135 20.21 15.34 -10.37
C GLU A 135 20.84 14.19 -11.17
N MET A 136 20.63 12.94 -10.78
CA MET A 136 21.12 11.78 -11.53
C MET A 136 20.44 11.64 -12.89
N HIS A 137 19.13 11.90 -13.00
CA HIS A 137 18.43 11.95 -14.27
C HIS A 137 19.01 13.03 -15.20
N GLN A 138 19.24 14.24 -14.68
CA GLN A 138 19.86 15.33 -15.45
C GLN A 138 21.28 14.98 -15.93
N GLN A 139 22.08 14.33 -15.09
CA GLN A 139 23.40 13.84 -15.49
C GLN A 139 23.31 12.82 -16.63
N MET A 140 22.36 11.88 -16.58
CA MET A 140 22.12 10.93 -17.65
C MET A 140 21.67 11.62 -18.94
N GLU A 141 20.76 12.60 -18.87
CA GLU A 141 20.32 13.38 -20.03
C GLU A 141 21.48 14.12 -20.72
N VAL A 142 22.35 14.77 -19.95
CA VAL A 142 23.53 15.48 -20.50
C VAL A 142 24.48 14.50 -21.21
N LEU A 143 24.73 13.34 -20.60
CA LEU A 143 25.63 12.32 -21.18
C LEU A 143 25.02 11.64 -22.41
N VAL A 144 23.71 11.39 -22.40
CA VAL A 144 23.01 10.88 -23.59
C VAL A 144 23.09 11.91 -24.72
N LYS A 145 22.89 13.20 -24.43
CA LYS A 145 23.09 14.25 -25.43
C LYS A 145 24.51 14.28 -26.01
N GLU A 146 25.54 14.13 -25.16
CA GLU A 146 26.95 14.01 -25.59
C GLU A 146 27.14 12.82 -26.55
N ALA A 147 26.54 11.66 -26.27
CA ALA A 147 26.59 10.50 -27.17
C ALA A 147 25.84 10.73 -28.50
N VAL A 148 24.71 11.43 -28.46
CA VAL A 148 23.92 11.75 -29.66
C VAL A 148 24.69 12.69 -30.57
N ASP A 149 25.22 13.78 -30.02
CA ASP A 149 26.00 14.78 -30.77
C ASP A 149 27.31 14.17 -31.33
N GLY A 150 27.85 13.14 -30.68
CA GLY A 150 29.01 12.36 -31.14
C GLY A 150 28.74 11.42 -32.32
N GLY A 151 27.50 11.31 -32.81
CA GLY A 151 27.16 10.51 -34.00
C GLY A 151 26.97 9.02 -33.75
N THR A 152 26.59 8.62 -32.53
CA THR A 152 26.36 7.22 -32.17
C THR A 152 25.30 6.56 -33.08
N PRO A 153 25.53 5.38 -33.68
CA PRO A 153 24.52 4.70 -34.52
C PRO A 153 23.23 4.29 -33.77
N ALA A 154 23.28 4.22 -32.44
CA ALA A 154 22.21 3.74 -31.55
C ALA A 154 21.47 4.87 -30.80
N VAL A 155 21.40 6.07 -31.39
CA VAL A 155 20.73 7.26 -30.79
C VAL A 155 19.28 6.97 -30.38
N VAL A 156 18.49 6.36 -31.26
CA VAL A 156 17.05 6.15 -31.02
C VAL A 156 16.80 5.20 -29.83
N PRO A 157 17.41 3.99 -29.77
CA PRO A 157 17.30 3.13 -28.60
C PRO A 157 17.76 3.80 -27.30
N LEU A 158 18.85 4.56 -27.33
CA LEU A 158 19.42 5.20 -26.14
C LEU A 158 18.46 6.26 -25.54
N VAL A 159 17.90 7.12 -26.38
CA VAL A 159 16.95 8.15 -25.94
C VAL A 159 15.64 7.52 -25.47
N ASN A 160 15.13 6.51 -26.17
CA ASN A 160 13.89 5.84 -25.79
C ASN A 160 14.01 5.13 -24.44
N THR A 161 15.09 4.37 -24.23
CA THR A 161 15.30 3.66 -22.95
C THR A 161 15.53 4.61 -21.77
N LEU A 162 16.16 5.77 -21.98
CA LEU A 162 16.24 6.82 -20.94
C LEU A 162 14.86 7.41 -20.59
N ASN A 163 14.02 7.66 -21.60
CA ASN A 163 12.67 8.16 -21.40
C ASN A 163 11.79 7.13 -20.67
N GLU A 164 11.93 5.85 -21.00
CA GLU A 164 11.24 4.74 -20.34
C GLU A 164 11.69 4.60 -18.88
N LEU A 165 12.99 4.69 -18.60
CA LEU A 165 13.53 4.69 -17.23
C LEU A 165 12.91 5.82 -16.40
N THR A 166 12.90 7.04 -16.94
CA THR A 166 12.34 8.22 -16.24
C THR A 166 10.83 8.08 -16.02
N SER A 167 10.11 7.59 -17.03
CA SER A 167 8.66 7.38 -16.96
C SER A 167 8.28 6.27 -15.97
N ALA A 168 9.02 5.17 -15.96
CA ALA A 168 8.82 4.06 -15.03
C ALA A 168 9.10 4.48 -13.58
N HIS A 169 10.13 5.30 -13.36
CA HIS A 169 10.40 5.91 -12.06
C HIS A 169 9.21 6.76 -11.57
N ALA A 170 8.69 7.65 -12.41
CA ALA A 170 7.52 8.47 -12.09
C ALA A 170 6.27 7.63 -11.81
N ALA A 171 6.03 6.58 -12.60
CA ALA A 171 4.92 5.65 -12.40
C ALA A 171 5.02 4.91 -11.06
N ARG A 172 6.22 4.46 -10.68
CA ARG A 172 6.46 3.81 -9.38
C ARG A 172 6.22 4.77 -8.22
N LEU A 173 6.64 6.04 -8.31
CA LEU A 173 6.36 7.05 -7.29
C LEU A 173 4.86 7.30 -7.13
N ASN A 174 4.13 7.42 -8.24
CA ASN A 174 2.69 7.61 -8.23
C ASN A 174 1.96 6.41 -7.62
N ALA A 175 2.33 5.19 -8.00
CA ALA A 175 1.77 3.97 -7.42
C ALA A 175 2.05 3.88 -5.91
N GLY A 176 3.22 4.33 -5.44
CA GLY A 176 3.56 4.39 -4.01
C GLY A 176 2.69 5.36 -3.19
N ARG A 177 2.20 6.44 -3.83
CA ARG A 177 1.29 7.42 -3.21
C ARG A 177 -0.18 7.01 -3.29
N ASP A 178 -0.51 6.08 -4.17
CA ASP A 178 -1.87 5.64 -4.40
C ASP A 178 -2.36 4.76 -3.23
N ARG A 179 -3.39 5.24 -2.53
CA ARG A 179 -3.92 4.65 -1.29
C ARG A 179 -5.44 4.64 -1.30
N LEU A 180 -6.03 3.80 -0.47
CA LEU A 180 -7.47 3.82 -0.22
C LEU A 180 -7.91 5.22 0.27
N PRO A 181 -8.98 5.79 -0.31
CA PRO A 181 -9.61 7.00 0.21
C PRO A 181 -10.02 6.83 1.68
N PRO A 182 -9.75 7.82 2.55
CA PRO A 182 -10.09 7.73 3.97
C PRO A 182 -11.58 7.51 4.24
N SER A 183 -12.45 7.94 3.32
CA SER A 183 -13.90 7.70 3.38
C SER A 183 -14.26 6.22 3.37
N ILE A 184 -13.53 5.37 2.63
CA ILE A 184 -13.78 3.92 2.58
C ILE A 184 -13.39 3.27 3.92
N ILE A 185 -12.26 3.69 4.50
CA ILE A 185 -11.80 3.20 5.80
C ILE A 185 -12.77 3.62 6.91
N LEU A 186 -13.22 4.88 6.90
CA LEU A 186 -14.23 5.39 7.84
C LEU A 186 -15.54 4.59 7.72
N LEU A 187 -16.00 4.34 6.49
CA LEU A 187 -17.20 3.55 6.22
C LEU A 187 -17.09 2.14 6.83
N LEU A 188 -15.95 1.47 6.66
CA LEU A 188 -15.69 0.15 7.25
C LEU A 188 -15.68 0.14 8.78
N ILE A 189 -15.02 1.13 9.39
CA ILE A 189 -14.96 1.26 10.85
C ILE A 189 -16.38 1.47 11.40
N LEU A 190 -17.14 2.40 10.81
CA LEU A 190 -18.50 2.69 11.23
C LEU A 190 -19.42 1.49 11.04
N SER A 191 -19.36 0.81 9.90
CA SER A 191 -20.19 -0.37 9.66
C SER A 191 -19.85 -1.53 10.60
N ALA A 192 -18.57 -1.75 10.91
CA ALA A 192 -18.14 -2.76 11.89
C ALA A 192 -18.68 -2.47 13.30
N VAL A 193 -18.61 -1.21 13.75
CA VAL A 193 -19.14 -0.78 15.05
C VAL A 193 -20.66 -0.91 15.10
N ILE A 194 -21.37 -0.50 14.04
CA ILE A 194 -22.83 -0.64 13.94
C ILE A 194 -23.24 -2.12 14.01
N CYS A 195 -22.55 -3.01 13.29
CA CYS A 195 -22.79 -4.45 13.35
C CYS A 195 -22.66 -4.99 14.78
N MET A 196 -21.61 -4.60 15.50
CA MET A 196 -21.41 -5.01 16.88
C MET A 196 -22.45 -4.44 17.84
N MET A 197 -22.89 -3.20 17.63
CA MET A 197 -23.99 -2.62 18.39
C MET A 197 -25.29 -3.41 18.20
N LEU A 198 -25.65 -3.75 16.95
CA LEU A 198 -26.85 -4.52 16.64
C LEU A 198 -26.79 -5.93 17.23
N MET A 199 -25.65 -6.62 17.08
CA MET A 199 -25.42 -7.94 17.66
C MET A 199 -25.53 -7.92 19.20
N GLY A 200 -24.95 -6.90 19.84
CA GLY A 200 -25.05 -6.75 21.30
C GLY A 200 -26.47 -6.47 21.75
N TRP A 201 -27.19 -5.58 21.05
CA TRP A 201 -28.58 -5.26 21.39
C TRP A 201 -29.48 -6.49 21.30
N GLN A 202 -29.35 -7.28 20.23
CA GLN A 202 -30.10 -8.52 20.05
C GLN A 202 -29.83 -9.53 21.18
N GLN A 203 -28.56 -9.78 21.52
CA GLN A 203 -28.20 -10.64 22.64
C GLN A 203 -28.70 -10.12 23.99
N GLY A 204 -28.74 -8.79 24.15
CA GLY A 204 -29.31 -8.13 25.33
C GLY A 204 -30.81 -8.39 25.50
N VAL A 205 -31.58 -8.27 24.41
CA VAL A 205 -33.04 -8.51 24.40
C VAL A 205 -33.36 -9.98 24.63
N SER A 206 -32.65 -10.87 23.96
CA SER A 206 -32.85 -12.33 24.07
C SER A 206 -32.37 -12.92 25.40
N HIS A 207 -31.69 -12.14 26.25
CA HIS A 207 -31.04 -12.60 27.49
C HIS A 207 -30.01 -13.74 27.30
N GLU A 208 -29.63 -14.03 26.05
CA GLU A 208 -28.62 -15.01 25.68
C GLU A 208 -27.31 -14.30 25.33
N HIS A 209 -26.29 -14.47 26.18
CA HIS A 209 -24.99 -13.85 26.00
C HIS A 209 -23.99 -14.84 25.41
N HIS A 210 -23.63 -14.63 24.15
CA HIS A 210 -22.60 -15.40 23.47
C HIS A 210 -21.32 -14.57 23.31
N LEU A 211 -20.64 -14.34 24.43
CA LEU A 211 -19.37 -13.60 24.46
C LEU A 211 -18.34 -14.19 23.48
N GLY A 212 -18.28 -15.52 23.37
CA GLY A 212 -17.39 -16.20 22.44
C GLY A 212 -17.67 -15.86 20.97
N ALA A 213 -18.95 -15.77 20.58
CA ALA A 213 -19.33 -15.38 19.22
C ALA A 213 -19.01 -13.90 18.93
N ALA A 214 -19.27 -13.01 19.89
CA ALA A 214 -18.97 -11.59 19.75
C ALA A 214 -17.45 -11.34 19.65
N LEU A 215 -16.66 -12.00 20.50
CA LEU A 215 -15.20 -11.92 20.46
C LEU A 215 -14.64 -12.52 19.17
N GLY A 216 -15.12 -13.70 18.77
CA GLY A 216 -14.69 -14.35 17.53
C GLY A 216 -14.97 -13.48 16.29
N PHE A 217 -16.16 -12.89 16.20
CA PHE A 217 -16.52 -11.98 15.12
C PHE A 217 -15.66 -10.71 15.13
N SER A 218 -15.47 -10.09 16.30
CA SER A 218 -14.63 -8.89 16.43
C SER A 218 -13.18 -9.16 16.02
N VAL A 219 -12.60 -10.28 16.47
CA VAL A 219 -11.23 -10.69 16.10
C VAL A 219 -11.13 -10.91 14.59
N LEU A 220 -12.11 -11.58 13.97
CA LEU A 220 -12.10 -11.82 12.53
C LEU A 220 -12.15 -10.50 11.75
N VAL A 221 -13.05 -9.59 12.09
CA VAL A 221 -13.14 -8.26 11.45
C VAL A 221 -11.83 -7.47 11.64
N CYS A 222 -11.27 -7.47 12.85
CA CYS A 222 -10.01 -6.79 13.13
C CYS A 222 -8.83 -7.38 12.35
N MET A 223 -8.79 -8.71 12.19
CA MET A 223 -7.75 -9.40 11.42
C MET A 223 -7.84 -9.03 9.94
N VAL A 224 -9.04 -9.10 9.34
CA VAL A 224 -9.25 -8.72 7.93
C VAL A 224 -8.92 -7.25 7.73
N LEU A 225 -9.34 -6.37 8.63
CA LEU A 225 -9.03 -4.95 8.54
C LEU A 225 -7.54 -4.69 8.72
N CYS A 226 -6.86 -5.41 9.63
CA CYS A 226 -5.43 -5.30 9.83
C CYS A 226 -4.67 -5.62 8.55
N VAL A 227 -4.98 -6.75 7.90
CA VAL A 227 -4.34 -7.13 6.63
C VAL A 227 -4.69 -6.13 5.52
N THR A 228 -5.93 -5.66 5.46
CA THR A 228 -6.38 -4.66 4.47
C THR A 228 -5.60 -3.35 4.62
N LEU A 229 -5.44 -2.86 5.85
CA LEU A 229 -4.68 -1.65 6.14
C LEU A 229 -3.17 -1.85 5.95
N ASP A 230 -2.63 -3.02 6.32
CA ASP A 230 -1.22 -3.39 6.12
C ASP A 230 -0.87 -3.39 4.63
N LEU A 231 -1.69 -4.05 3.80
CA LEU A 231 -1.55 -4.00 2.34
C LEU A 231 -1.65 -2.58 1.79
N ASN A 232 -2.39 -1.67 2.44
CA ASN A 232 -2.49 -0.27 2.02
C ASN A 232 -1.26 0.57 2.42
N GLN A 233 -0.37 0.07 3.30
CA GLN A 233 0.83 0.75 3.80
C GLN A 233 2.13 0.21 3.16
N PRO A 234 2.66 0.84 2.10
CA PRO A 234 3.74 0.26 1.29
C PRO A 234 5.13 0.20 1.96
N GLN A 235 5.37 0.97 3.02
CA GLN A 235 6.70 1.15 3.63
C GLN A 235 6.78 0.79 5.13
N ARG A 236 5.64 0.55 5.78
CA ARG A 236 5.56 0.30 7.23
C ARG A 236 4.85 -1.00 7.59
N GLY A 237 4.14 -1.60 6.63
CA GLY A 237 3.45 -2.86 6.85
C GLY A 237 4.41 -4.05 6.93
N TRP A 238 3.88 -5.18 7.40
CA TRP A 238 4.58 -6.46 7.35
C TRP A 238 4.69 -6.99 5.92
N ILE A 239 3.70 -6.68 5.07
CA ILE A 239 3.70 -7.06 3.66
C ILE A 239 4.37 -5.95 2.85
N THR A 240 5.65 -6.14 2.55
CA THR A 240 6.46 -5.20 1.76
C THR A 240 6.71 -5.69 0.34
N ILE A 241 7.02 -4.76 -0.55
CA ILE A 241 7.37 -5.04 -1.93
C ILE A 241 8.85 -5.43 -1.98
N SER A 242 9.13 -6.66 -2.42
CA SER A 242 10.50 -7.17 -2.61
C SER A 242 11.33 -6.22 -3.47
N GLN A 243 12.56 -5.91 -3.07
CA GLN A 243 13.53 -5.15 -3.87
C GLN A 243 14.44 -6.07 -4.71
N GLU A 244 14.17 -7.38 -4.70
CA GLU A 244 14.99 -8.40 -5.37
C GLU A 244 15.30 -8.09 -6.84
N PRO A 245 14.37 -7.57 -7.68
CA PRO A 245 14.69 -7.23 -9.07
C PRO A 245 15.81 -6.17 -9.20
N LEU A 246 15.82 -5.16 -8.33
CA LEU A 246 16.88 -4.14 -8.31
C LEU A 246 18.19 -4.68 -7.76
N GLU A 247 18.13 -5.55 -6.74
CA GLU A 247 19.33 -6.19 -6.19
C GLU A 247 20.02 -7.10 -7.22
N GLN A 248 19.24 -7.89 -7.96
CA GLN A 248 19.73 -8.74 -9.04
C GLN A 248 20.35 -7.90 -10.16
N LEU A 249 19.69 -6.80 -10.55
CA LEU A 249 20.22 -5.85 -11.54
C LEU A 249 21.56 -5.26 -11.08
N LEU A 250 21.66 -4.79 -9.82
CA LEU A 250 22.90 -4.22 -9.30
C LEU A 250 24.04 -5.24 -9.28
N LYS A 251 23.75 -6.52 -8.95
CA LYS A 251 24.75 -7.60 -9.04
C LYS A 251 25.25 -7.78 -10.47
N GLY A 252 24.35 -7.81 -11.46
CA GLY A 252 24.72 -7.91 -12.88
C GLY A 252 25.52 -6.71 -13.40
N MET A 253 25.41 -5.52 -12.79
CA MET A 253 26.22 -4.35 -13.17
C MET A 253 27.64 -4.35 -12.56
N LYS A 254 27.91 -5.20 -11.56
CA LYS A 254 29.22 -5.31 -10.89
C LYS A 254 30.17 -6.26 -11.61
N GLU A 255 29.64 -7.19 -12.41
CA GLU A 255 30.38 -8.05 -13.32
C GLU A 255 30.77 -7.28 -14.60
#